data_AF-A0A3E0K0K6-F1
#
_entry.id   AF-A0A3E0K0K6-F1
#
_cell.length_a   1.000
_cell.length_b   1.000
_cell.length_c   1.000
_cell.angle_alpha   90.00
_cell.angle_beta   90.00
_cell.angle_gamma   90.00
#
_symmetry.space_group_name_H-M   'P 1'
#
loop_
_entity.id
_entity.type
_entity.pdbx_description
1 polymer ?
#
loop_
_entity_poly.entity_id
_entity_poly.type
_entity_poly.pdbx_seq_one_letter_code
_entity_poly.pdbx_strand_id
1 'polypeptide(L)'
;MKKTLGFFLLNFKIITAEKIAFVWSVLLPAFIAIVNQQNVLRSLSGFREWVLYLCWFWVFIIISCFVYGVGLQLARLRESGMLKTYTMLSGGKYPIVFGTILSQIVFCLVSLFIFTFIITFLNGMMDARFFILPVILLFISLPFGLFILFLPNLPFQYGNFSVIVNILIYLLLWLAYDSGNGSLAALFNPFRLFYELALFIGGLLRIHEPFAFRPEYAIVLGIYLLIGFFSLKKLNLLSVVQR
;
A
#
# COMPACT_ATOMS: atom_id res chain seq x y z
N MET A 1 7.63 -20.50 11.88
CA MET A 1 8.65 -19.52 11.42
C MET A 1 9.37 -19.97 10.14
N LYS A 2 10.02 -21.14 10.08
CA LYS A 2 10.73 -21.63 8.86
C LYS A 2 9.85 -21.62 7.59
N LYS A 3 8.60 -22.07 7.70
CA LYS A 3 7.64 -22.09 6.57
C LYS A 3 7.30 -20.69 6.05
N THR A 4 7.04 -19.73 6.95
CA THR A 4 6.76 -18.33 6.59
C THR A 4 7.94 -17.69 5.89
N LEU A 5 9.17 -17.95 6.36
CA LEU A 5 10.38 -17.48 5.72
C LEU A 5 10.56 -18.08 4.31
N GLY A 6 10.22 -19.36 4.13
CA GLY A 6 10.21 -19.99 2.81
C GLY A 6 9.26 -19.30 1.82
N PHE A 7 8.02 -19.01 2.24
CA PHE A 7 7.08 -18.26 1.39
C PHE A 7 7.48 -16.80 1.19
N PHE A 8 8.11 -16.17 2.18
CA PHE A 8 8.69 -14.84 2.03
C PHE A 8 9.73 -14.83 0.90
N LEU A 9 10.72 -15.74 0.95
CA LEU A 9 11.76 -15.84 -0.08
C LEU A 9 11.18 -16.17 -1.46
N LEU A 10 10.20 -17.06 -1.51
CA LEU A 10 9.50 -17.41 -2.76
C LEU A 10 8.81 -16.19 -3.37
N ASN A 11 7.97 -15.48 -2.59
CA ASN A 11 7.25 -14.31 -3.08
C ASN A 11 8.23 -13.19 -3.46
N PHE A 12 9.28 -12.96 -2.67
CA PHE A 12 10.30 -11.97 -2.99
C PHE A 12 11.02 -12.28 -4.30
N LYS A 13 11.32 -13.56 -4.55
CA LYS A 13 11.90 -14.01 -5.84
C LYS A 13 10.94 -13.79 -7.01
N ILE A 14 9.64 -14.05 -6.81
CA ILE A 14 8.61 -13.79 -7.84
C ILE A 14 8.57 -12.29 -8.17
N ILE A 15 8.50 -11.42 -7.16
CA ILE A 15 8.43 -9.97 -7.33
C ILE A 15 9.67 -9.43 -8.07
N THR A 16 10.87 -9.89 -7.68
CA THR A 16 12.13 -9.46 -8.30
C THR A 16 12.34 -10.01 -9.71
N ALA A 17 11.70 -11.14 -10.05
CA ALA A 17 11.69 -11.66 -11.41
C ALA A 17 10.83 -10.82 -12.36
N GLU A 18 9.75 -10.21 -11.87
CA GLU A 18 8.89 -9.30 -12.63
C GLU A 18 9.49 -7.88 -12.72
N LYS A 19 10.64 -7.76 -13.41
CA LYS A 19 11.42 -6.50 -13.54
C LYS A 19 10.57 -5.31 -14.01
N ILE A 20 9.65 -5.54 -14.95
CA ILE A 20 8.76 -4.52 -15.49
C ILE A 20 7.88 -3.96 -14.35
N ALA A 21 7.23 -4.82 -13.58
CA ALA A 21 6.37 -4.39 -12.47
C ALA A 21 7.15 -3.59 -11.41
N PHE A 22 8.36 -4.05 -11.05
CA PHE A 22 9.26 -3.35 -10.13
C PHE A 22 9.64 -1.95 -10.63
N VAL A 23 9.98 -1.82 -11.92
CA VAL A 23 10.38 -0.55 -12.51
C VAL A 23 9.19 0.41 -12.57
N TRP A 24 8.02 -0.07 -13.00
CA TRP A 24 6.82 0.76 -13.12
C TRP A 24 6.26 1.22 -11.77
N SER A 25 6.37 0.42 -10.69
CA SER A 25 5.87 0.81 -9.36
C SER A 25 6.60 2.01 -8.75
N VAL A 26 7.80 2.34 -9.24
CA VAL A 26 8.62 3.46 -8.76
C VAL A 26 8.74 4.57 -9.80
N LEU A 27 9.02 4.21 -11.07
CA LEU A 27 9.25 5.21 -12.11
C LEU A 27 7.98 5.99 -12.47
N LEU A 28 6.81 5.36 -12.46
CA LEU A 28 5.56 6.07 -12.79
C LEU A 28 5.25 7.15 -11.74
N PRO A 29 5.22 6.85 -10.42
CA PRO A 29 5.08 7.89 -9.40
C PRO A 29 6.16 8.98 -9.52
N ALA A 30 7.42 8.60 -9.75
CA ALA A 30 8.51 9.56 -9.88
C ALA A 30 8.34 10.48 -11.11
N PHE A 31 7.97 9.94 -12.26
CA PHE A 31 7.72 10.70 -13.48
C PHE A 31 6.57 11.69 -13.28
N ILE A 32 5.45 11.22 -12.72
CA ILE A 32 4.29 12.08 -12.42
C ILE A 32 4.69 13.19 -11.43
N ALA A 33 5.49 12.87 -10.41
CA ALA A 33 5.98 13.85 -9.46
C ALA A 33 6.82 14.94 -10.13
N ILE A 34 7.78 14.54 -10.97
CA ILE A 34 8.68 15.49 -11.66
C ILE A 34 7.90 16.39 -12.63
N VAL A 35 6.93 15.84 -13.38
CA VAL A 35 6.15 16.63 -14.35
C VAL A 35 5.21 17.62 -13.64
N ASN A 36 4.62 17.22 -12.51
CA ASN A 36 3.63 18.06 -11.82
C ASN A 36 4.24 19.01 -10.78
N GLN A 37 5.49 18.80 -10.35
CA GLN A 37 6.12 19.62 -9.31
C GLN A 37 6.08 21.12 -9.65
N GLN A 38 6.35 21.49 -10.90
CA GLN A 38 6.38 22.89 -11.34
C GLN A 38 5.00 23.53 -11.40
N ASN A 39 3.92 22.75 -11.48
CA ASN A 39 2.56 23.26 -11.47
C ASN A 39 2.04 23.42 -10.04
N VAL A 40 2.44 22.52 -9.16
CA VAL A 40 1.97 22.46 -7.77
C VAL A 40 2.78 23.37 -6.84
N LEU A 41 4.08 23.54 -7.07
CA LEU A 41 4.99 24.26 -6.18
C LEU A 41 5.36 25.68 -6.67
N ARG A 42 4.44 26.34 -7.41
CA ARG A 42 4.73 27.55 -8.20
C ARG A 42 5.19 28.80 -7.44
N SER A 43 5.16 28.86 -6.12
CA SER A 43 5.58 30.07 -5.39
C SER A 43 6.06 29.88 -3.95
N LEU A 44 6.08 28.65 -3.42
CA LEU A 44 6.51 28.35 -2.05
C LEU A 44 7.26 27.01 -2.08
N SER A 45 8.59 27.06 -2.15
CA SER A 45 9.47 25.88 -2.20
C SER A 45 10.12 25.59 -0.84
N GLY A 46 9.35 25.71 0.23
CA GLY A 46 9.80 25.33 1.56
C GLY A 46 9.83 23.81 1.74
N PHE A 47 10.55 23.37 2.77
CA PHE A 47 10.64 21.97 3.16
C PHE A 47 9.25 21.33 3.37
N ARG A 48 8.33 22.11 3.93
CA ARG A 48 6.96 21.69 4.26
C ARG A 48 6.16 21.35 3.01
N GLU A 49 6.14 22.24 2.03
CA GLU A 49 5.35 22.09 0.80
C GLU A 49 5.77 20.84 0.03
N TRP A 50 7.08 20.55 0.03
CA TRP A 50 7.62 19.31 -0.51
C TRP A 50 7.15 18.06 0.23
N VAL A 51 7.09 18.08 1.56
CA VAL A 51 6.56 16.95 2.32
C VAL A 51 5.08 16.73 2.01
N LEU A 52 4.27 17.79 2.01
CA LEU A 52 2.84 17.71 1.66
C LEU A 52 2.64 17.13 0.24
N TYR A 53 3.48 17.54 -0.69
CA TYR A 53 3.47 17.03 -2.06
C TYR A 53 3.82 15.54 -2.14
N LEU A 54 4.92 15.14 -1.50
CA LEU A 54 5.41 13.75 -1.53
C LEU A 54 4.52 12.77 -0.78
N CYS A 55 3.78 13.22 0.24
CA CYS A 55 2.83 12.40 0.98
C CYS A 55 1.84 11.65 0.07
N TRP A 56 1.31 12.31 -0.96
CA TRP A 56 0.39 11.66 -1.90
C TRP A 56 1.03 10.49 -2.65
N PHE A 57 2.29 10.63 -3.05
CA PHE A 57 3.02 9.57 -3.75
C PHE A 57 3.42 8.44 -2.82
N TRP A 58 3.85 8.73 -1.60
CA TRP A 58 4.15 7.70 -0.60
C TRP A 58 2.90 6.87 -0.28
N VAL A 59 1.77 7.52 -0.06
CA VAL A 59 0.48 6.84 0.17
C VAL A 59 0.09 5.98 -1.03
N PHE A 60 0.24 6.51 -2.24
CA PHE A 60 -0.03 5.75 -3.46
C PHE A 60 0.84 4.50 -3.59
N ILE A 61 2.15 4.61 -3.33
CA ILE A 61 3.09 3.47 -3.34
C ILE A 61 2.67 2.43 -2.31
N ILE A 62 2.39 2.85 -1.07
CA ILE A 62 2.01 1.95 0.04
C ILE A 62 0.71 1.19 -0.29
N ILE A 63 -0.34 1.90 -0.69
CA ILE A 63 -1.62 1.28 -1.02
C ILE A 63 -1.46 0.32 -2.19
N SER A 64 -0.78 0.73 -3.25
CA SER A 64 -0.53 -0.11 -4.43
C SER A 64 0.23 -1.38 -4.06
N CYS A 65 1.27 -1.29 -3.22
CA CYS A 65 2.02 -2.46 -2.77
C CYS A 65 1.13 -3.50 -2.07
N PHE A 66 0.22 -3.09 -1.19
CA PHE A 66 -0.69 -4.03 -0.52
C PHE A 66 -1.80 -4.55 -1.44
N VAL A 67 -2.39 -3.68 -2.26
CA VAL A 67 -3.48 -4.07 -3.16
C VAL A 67 -3.00 -5.06 -4.22
N TYR A 68 -1.95 -4.72 -4.95
CA TYR A 68 -1.40 -5.59 -5.99
C TYR A 68 -0.64 -6.77 -5.40
N GLY A 69 0.23 -6.48 -4.43
CA GLY A 69 1.20 -7.44 -3.93
C GLY A 69 0.66 -8.44 -2.90
N VAL A 70 -0.44 -8.13 -2.22
CA VAL A 70 -1.09 -9.04 -1.27
C VAL A 70 -2.46 -9.47 -1.80
N GLY A 71 -3.37 -8.51 -2.04
CA GLY A 71 -4.75 -8.81 -2.41
C GLY A 71 -4.87 -9.55 -3.74
N LEU A 72 -4.39 -8.92 -4.81
CA LEU A 72 -4.45 -9.49 -6.17
C LEU A 72 -3.55 -10.72 -6.32
N GLN A 73 -2.36 -10.71 -5.72
CA GLN A 73 -1.47 -11.86 -5.75
C GLN A 73 -2.10 -13.11 -5.11
N LEU A 74 -2.73 -12.99 -3.94
CA LEU A 74 -3.44 -14.11 -3.31
C LEU A 74 -4.64 -14.56 -4.15
N ALA A 75 -5.35 -13.64 -4.81
CA ALA A 75 -6.43 -13.98 -5.73
C ALA A 75 -5.92 -14.79 -6.93
N ARG A 76 -4.77 -14.40 -7.50
CA ARG A 76 -4.08 -15.14 -8.58
C ARG A 76 -3.66 -16.54 -8.15
N LEU A 77 -3.08 -16.67 -6.94
CA LEU A 77 -2.70 -17.97 -6.38
C LEU A 77 -3.91 -18.88 -6.13
N ARG A 78 -5.05 -18.29 -5.71
CA ARG A 78 -6.30 -19.03 -5.52
C ARG A 78 -6.84 -19.55 -6.85
N GLU A 79 -6.91 -18.72 -7.87
CA GLU A 79 -7.45 -19.11 -9.18
C GLU A 79 -6.62 -20.19 -9.87
N SER A 80 -5.30 -20.07 -9.82
CA SER A 80 -4.37 -21.10 -10.33
C SER A 80 -4.35 -22.39 -9.51
N GLY A 81 -5.10 -22.47 -8.40
CA GLY A 81 -5.09 -23.61 -7.48
C GLY A 81 -3.83 -23.74 -6.62
N MET A 82 -2.80 -22.93 -6.87
CA MET A 82 -1.54 -22.92 -6.12
C MET A 82 -1.75 -22.64 -4.63
N LEU A 83 -2.73 -21.80 -4.27
CA LEU A 83 -3.02 -21.49 -2.86
C LEU A 83 -3.43 -22.75 -2.07
N LYS A 84 -4.20 -23.65 -2.68
CA LYS A 84 -4.58 -24.95 -2.07
C LYS A 84 -3.36 -25.84 -1.90
N THR A 85 -2.56 -26.00 -2.94
CA THR A 85 -1.34 -26.82 -2.93
C THR A 85 -0.36 -26.31 -1.87
N TYR A 86 -0.09 -25.00 -1.84
CA TYR A 86 0.77 -24.39 -0.84
C TYR A 86 0.23 -24.55 0.57
N THR A 87 -1.10 -24.47 0.75
CA THR A 87 -1.72 -24.67 2.07
C THR A 87 -1.55 -26.11 2.55
N MET A 88 -1.69 -27.10 1.66
CA MET A 88 -1.44 -28.52 1.98
C MET A 88 0.02 -28.76 2.36
N LEU A 89 0.97 -28.23 1.58
CA LEU A 89 2.41 -28.39 1.85
C LEU A 89 2.84 -27.71 3.16
N SER A 90 2.24 -26.58 3.48
CA SER A 90 2.60 -25.80 4.66
C SER A 90 1.82 -26.19 5.92
N GLY A 91 0.77 -27.00 5.79
CA GLY A 91 -0.11 -27.39 6.90
C GLY A 91 -1.05 -26.28 7.39
N GLY A 92 -1.17 -25.19 6.63
CA GLY A 92 -2.06 -24.07 6.97
C GLY A 92 -1.83 -22.83 6.10
N LYS A 93 -2.81 -21.93 6.05
CA LYS A 93 -2.75 -20.72 5.20
C LYS A 93 -1.90 -19.58 5.75
N TYR A 94 -1.73 -19.52 7.07
CA TYR A 94 -1.02 -18.42 7.74
C TYR A 94 0.41 -18.21 7.25
N PRO A 95 1.27 -19.25 7.08
CA PRO A 95 2.63 -19.07 6.59
C PRO A 95 2.68 -18.42 5.20
N ILE A 96 1.71 -18.69 4.34
CA ILE A 96 1.63 -18.14 2.99
C ILE A 96 1.27 -16.66 3.07
N VAL A 97 0.17 -16.34 3.76
CA VAL A 97 -0.32 -14.96 3.88
C VAL A 97 0.72 -14.04 4.52
N PHE A 98 1.29 -14.45 5.67
CA PHE A 98 2.31 -13.64 6.33
C PHE A 98 3.62 -13.57 5.54
N GLY A 99 3.98 -14.63 4.81
CA GLY A 99 5.11 -14.61 3.89
C GLY A 99 4.92 -13.59 2.76
N THR A 100 3.73 -13.54 2.17
CA THR A 100 3.35 -12.55 1.15
C THR A 100 3.38 -11.14 1.72
N ILE A 101 2.72 -10.87 2.86
CA ILE A 101 2.74 -9.53 3.50
C ILE A 101 4.17 -9.08 3.79
N LEU A 102 5.01 -9.96 4.37
CA LEU A 102 6.40 -9.61 4.68
C LEU A 102 7.21 -9.30 3.41
N SER A 103 7.00 -10.05 2.33
CA SER A 103 7.67 -9.77 1.05
C SER A 103 7.27 -8.42 0.48
N GLN A 104 6.01 -8.02 0.65
CA GLN A 104 5.51 -6.72 0.21
C GLN A 104 5.98 -5.57 1.10
N ILE A 105 6.17 -5.77 2.40
CA ILE A 105 6.79 -4.76 3.27
C ILE A 105 8.20 -4.44 2.77
N VAL A 106 9.02 -5.45 2.47
CA VAL A 106 10.38 -5.25 1.95
C VAL A 106 10.37 -4.57 0.59
N PHE A 107 9.52 -5.03 -0.33
CA PHE A 107 9.38 -4.39 -1.64
C PHE A 107 8.91 -2.93 -1.55
N CYS A 108 7.97 -2.64 -0.65
CA CYS A 108 7.48 -1.28 -0.42
C CYS A 108 8.57 -0.39 0.18
N LEU A 109 9.36 -0.87 1.13
CA LEU A 109 10.51 -0.13 1.67
C LEU A 109 11.51 0.25 0.58
N VAL A 110 11.87 -0.69 -0.29
CA VAL A 110 12.77 -0.43 -1.43
C VAL A 110 12.15 0.60 -2.38
N SER A 111 10.85 0.44 -2.68
CA SER A 111 10.13 1.36 -3.59
C SER A 111 10.05 2.78 -3.05
N LEU A 112 9.71 2.93 -1.76
CA LEU A 112 9.67 4.21 -1.07
C LEU A 112 11.06 4.86 -1.00
N PHE A 113 12.09 4.07 -0.73
CA PHE A 113 13.47 4.57 -0.69
C PHE A 113 13.92 5.08 -2.05
N ILE A 114 13.77 4.30 -3.12
CA ILE A 114 14.18 4.69 -4.47
C ILE A 114 13.37 5.91 -4.94
N PHE A 115 12.05 5.91 -4.77
CA PHE A 115 11.21 7.06 -5.12
C PHE A 115 11.67 8.33 -4.40
N THR A 116 11.81 8.27 -3.08
CA THR A 116 12.20 9.43 -2.26
C THR A 116 13.60 9.90 -2.63
N PHE A 117 14.53 8.97 -2.85
CA PHE A 117 15.89 9.27 -3.28
C PHE A 117 15.90 10.01 -4.63
N ILE A 118 15.18 9.52 -5.64
CA ILE A 118 15.10 10.16 -6.96
C ILE A 118 14.61 11.60 -6.81
N ILE A 119 13.50 11.83 -6.12
CA ILE A 119 12.89 13.16 -6.05
C ILE A 119 13.73 14.13 -5.21
N THR A 120 14.22 13.70 -4.04
CA THR A 120 15.05 14.55 -3.17
C THR A 120 16.42 14.83 -3.80
N PHE A 121 17.00 13.88 -4.55
CA PHE A 121 18.28 14.07 -5.25
C PHE A 121 18.14 15.11 -6.37
N LEU A 122 17.13 14.95 -7.24
CA LEU A 122 16.91 15.84 -8.38
C LEU A 122 16.59 17.27 -7.97
N ASN A 123 15.99 17.45 -6.78
CA ASN A 123 15.62 18.77 -6.26
C ASN A 123 16.61 19.32 -5.23
N GLY A 124 17.72 18.61 -4.93
CA GLY A 124 18.73 19.08 -3.98
C GLY A 124 18.26 19.12 -2.51
N MET A 125 17.24 18.35 -2.14
CA MET A 125 16.57 18.37 -0.83
C MET A 125 16.80 17.09 -0.04
N MET A 126 18.04 16.64 0.04
CA MET A 126 18.41 15.43 0.78
C MET A 126 18.34 15.66 2.29
N ASP A 127 17.24 15.22 2.90
CA ASP A 127 17.01 15.26 4.35
C ASP A 127 16.49 13.89 4.83
N ALA A 128 17.03 13.41 5.96
CA ALA A 128 16.65 12.11 6.53
C ALA A 128 15.14 12.01 6.86
N ARG A 129 14.48 13.13 7.17
CA ARG A 129 13.05 13.18 7.50
C ARG A 129 12.17 12.75 6.32
N PHE A 130 12.59 12.99 5.08
CA PHE A 130 11.90 12.49 3.88
C PHE A 130 11.92 10.96 3.80
N PHE A 131 12.91 10.29 4.40
CA PHE A 131 13.01 8.83 4.40
C PHE A 131 12.35 8.21 5.64
N ILE A 132 12.41 8.88 6.79
CA ILE A 132 11.83 8.38 8.05
C ILE A 132 10.30 8.39 7.99
N LEU A 133 9.70 9.48 7.50
CA LEU A 133 8.25 9.63 7.46
C LEU A 133 7.53 8.49 6.70
N PRO A 134 7.87 8.17 5.43
CA PRO A 134 7.20 7.09 4.69
C PRO A 134 7.45 5.71 5.31
N VAL A 135 8.56 5.50 6.00
CA VAL A 135 8.83 4.24 6.72
C VAL A 135 7.87 4.09 7.91
N ILE A 136 7.70 5.12 8.73
CA ILE A 136 6.73 5.10 9.84
C ILE A 136 5.31 4.90 9.30
N LEU A 137 4.97 5.61 8.21
CA LEU A 137 3.67 5.49 7.56
C LEU A 137 3.40 4.06 7.07
N LEU A 138 4.39 3.39 6.48
CA LEU A 138 4.27 1.99 6.05
C LEU A 138 3.92 1.07 7.23
N PHE A 139 4.58 1.20 8.37
CA PHE A 139 4.27 0.36 9.53
C PHE A 139 2.88 0.66 10.12
N ILE A 140 2.45 1.92 10.13
CA ILE A 140 1.09 2.30 10.55
C ILE A 140 0.03 1.77 9.58
N SER A 141 0.38 1.56 8.31
CA SER A 141 -0.53 1.03 7.28
C SER A 141 -0.71 -0.49 7.28
N LEU A 142 -0.01 -1.24 8.14
CA LEU A 142 -0.15 -2.71 8.23
C LEU A 142 -1.59 -3.21 8.46
N PRO A 143 -2.46 -2.54 9.25
CA PRO A 143 -3.89 -2.84 9.30
C PRO A 143 -4.56 -2.92 7.92
N PHE A 144 -4.19 -2.03 7.00
CA PHE A 144 -4.72 -2.04 5.64
C PHE A 144 -4.18 -3.23 4.83
N GLY A 145 -2.92 -3.61 5.03
CA GLY A 145 -2.35 -4.84 4.46
C GLY A 145 -3.07 -6.11 4.92
N LEU A 146 -3.70 -6.12 6.10
CA LEU A 146 -4.60 -7.19 6.53
C LEU A 146 -6.01 -7.02 5.99
N PHE A 147 -6.56 -5.80 5.99
CA PHE A 147 -7.86 -5.48 5.42
C PHE A 147 -7.97 -6.04 4.00
N ILE A 148 -6.96 -5.81 3.17
CA ILE A 148 -6.96 -6.20 1.75
C ILE A 148 -7.13 -7.71 1.51
N LEU A 149 -6.98 -8.56 2.54
CA LEU A 149 -7.30 -9.98 2.46
C LEU A 149 -8.79 -10.24 2.18
N PHE A 150 -9.67 -9.24 2.29
CA PHE A 150 -11.04 -9.36 1.81
C PHE A 150 -11.11 -9.60 0.29
N LEU A 151 -10.16 -9.03 -0.47
CA LEU A 151 -10.11 -9.14 -1.93
C LEU A 151 -10.07 -10.60 -2.43
N PRO A 152 -9.10 -11.44 -2.01
CA PRO A 152 -9.05 -12.85 -2.43
C PRO A 152 -10.20 -13.72 -1.91
N ASN A 153 -11.14 -13.17 -1.12
CA ASN A 153 -12.37 -13.87 -0.74
C ASN A 153 -13.52 -13.65 -1.70
N LEU A 154 -13.43 -12.64 -2.58
CA LEU A 154 -14.50 -12.33 -3.52
C LEU A 154 -14.55 -13.37 -4.65
N PRO A 155 -15.74 -13.79 -5.12
CA PRO A 155 -15.91 -14.88 -6.07
C PRO A 155 -15.69 -14.45 -7.53
N PHE A 156 -14.70 -13.60 -7.81
CA PHE A 156 -14.38 -13.11 -9.17
C PHE A 156 -13.11 -13.78 -9.72
N GLN A 157 -13.05 -13.93 -11.05
CA GLN A 157 -11.83 -14.29 -11.79
C GLN A 157 -10.81 -13.14 -11.73
N TYR A 158 -9.52 -13.46 -11.64
CA TYR A 158 -8.41 -12.53 -11.48
C TYR A 158 -8.37 -11.47 -12.58
N GLY A 159 -8.64 -11.84 -13.83
CA GLY A 159 -8.67 -10.89 -14.95
C GLY A 159 -9.66 -9.74 -14.71
N ASN A 160 -10.93 -10.09 -14.45
CA ASN A 160 -11.96 -9.11 -14.12
C ASN A 160 -11.65 -8.37 -12.82
N PHE A 161 -11.09 -9.10 -11.85
CA PHE A 161 -10.76 -8.56 -10.55
C PHE A 161 -9.68 -7.47 -10.61
N SER A 162 -8.63 -7.68 -11.40
CA SER A 162 -7.58 -6.70 -11.61
C SER A 162 -8.11 -5.43 -12.27
N VAL A 163 -9.04 -5.54 -13.22
CA VAL A 163 -9.65 -4.38 -13.88
C VAL A 163 -10.48 -3.56 -12.89
N ILE A 164 -11.36 -4.21 -12.11
CA ILE A 164 -12.20 -3.55 -11.11
C ILE A 164 -11.32 -2.85 -10.07
N VAL A 165 -10.31 -3.54 -9.54
CA VAL A 165 -9.40 -3.00 -8.53
C VAL A 165 -8.62 -1.79 -9.08
N ASN A 166 -8.18 -1.82 -10.34
CA ASN A 166 -7.52 -0.67 -10.97
C ASN A 166 -8.43 0.55 -11.04
N ILE A 167 -9.68 0.37 -11.51
CA ILE A 167 -10.67 1.46 -11.59
C ILE A 167 -10.92 2.03 -10.19
N LEU A 168 -11.10 1.16 -9.19
CA LEU A 168 -11.34 1.57 -7.81
C LEU A 168 -10.16 2.34 -7.21
N ILE A 169 -8.91 1.92 -7.46
CA ILE A 169 -7.72 2.64 -6.96
C ILE A 169 -7.72 4.10 -7.45
N TYR A 170 -7.91 4.32 -8.75
CA TYR A 170 -7.88 5.67 -9.31
C TYR A 170 -9.08 6.50 -8.85
N LEU A 171 -10.27 5.89 -8.75
CA LEU A 171 -11.47 6.55 -8.24
C LEU A 171 -11.28 6.97 -6.77
N LEU A 172 -10.73 6.08 -5.93
CA LEU A 172 -10.46 6.38 -4.52
C LEU A 172 -9.39 7.47 -4.38
N LEU A 173 -8.33 7.45 -5.19
CA LEU A 173 -7.33 8.50 -5.18
C LEU A 173 -7.94 9.86 -5.54
N TRP A 174 -8.76 9.92 -6.61
CA TRP A 174 -9.44 11.14 -7.03
C TRP A 174 -10.40 11.65 -5.94
N LEU A 175 -11.23 10.78 -5.38
CA LEU A 175 -12.13 11.12 -4.28
C LEU A 175 -11.38 11.60 -3.04
N ALA A 176 -10.20 11.06 -2.72
CA ALA A 176 -9.40 11.50 -1.58
C ALA A 176 -8.84 12.92 -1.75
N TYR A 177 -8.52 13.29 -2.99
CA TYR A 177 -8.04 14.61 -3.33
C TYR A 177 -9.18 15.65 -3.32
N ASP A 178 -10.34 15.30 -3.88
CA ASP A 178 -11.48 16.21 -4.04
C ASP A 178 -12.37 16.32 -2.78
N SER A 179 -12.42 15.27 -1.94
CA SER A 179 -13.31 15.25 -0.78
C SER A 179 -12.92 16.32 0.24
N GLY A 180 -13.84 17.27 0.49
CA GLY A 180 -13.76 18.19 1.61
C GLY A 180 -13.71 17.48 2.97
N ASN A 181 -13.17 18.15 3.98
CA ASN A 181 -13.04 17.61 5.34
C ASN A 181 -14.42 17.23 5.91
N GLY A 182 -14.65 15.93 6.19
CA GLY A 182 -15.74 15.48 7.05
C GLY A 182 -16.74 14.49 6.45
N SER A 183 -16.64 14.12 5.16
CA SER A 183 -17.51 13.07 4.63
C SER A 183 -17.11 11.68 5.15
N LEU A 184 -18.09 10.82 5.43
CA LEU A 184 -17.83 9.42 5.83
C LEU A 184 -17.07 8.66 4.74
N ALA A 185 -17.34 8.96 3.47
CA ALA A 185 -16.61 8.40 2.34
C ALA A 185 -15.12 8.77 2.38
N ALA A 186 -14.78 10.02 2.72
CA ALA A 186 -13.40 10.45 2.89
C ALA A 186 -12.72 9.75 4.08
N LEU A 187 -13.44 9.51 5.17
CA LEU A 187 -12.91 8.85 6.36
C LEU A 187 -12.48 7.40 6.10
N PHE A 188 -13.29 6.63 5.36
CA PHE A 188 -12.99 5.24 5.03
C PHE A 188 -12.08 5.05 3.82
N ASN A 189 -11.80 6.13 3.07
CA ASN A 189 -10.92 6.09 1.93
C ASN A 189 -9.46 5.92 2.39
N PRO A 190 -8.77 4.81 2.02
CA PRO A 190 -7.42 4.55 2.50
C PRO A 190 -6.42 5.64 2.06
N PHE A 191 -6.62 6.25 0.90
CA PHE A 191 -5.75 7.34 0.43
C PHE A 191 -5.84 8.55 1.35
N ARG A 192 -7.05 8.98 1.71
CA ARG A 192 -7.23 10.12 2.60
C ARG A 192 -6.76 9.81 4.01
N LEU A 193 -7.12 8.64 4.54
CA LEU A 193 -6.71 8.18 5.86
C LEU A 193 -5.18 8.22 6.01
N PHE A 194 -4.44 7.61 5.08
CA PHE A 194 -2.98 7.56 5.19
C PHE A 194 -2.31 8.89 4.86
N TYR A 195 -2.91 9.74 4.02
CA TYR A 195 -2.43 11.10 3.83
C TYR A 195 -2.52 11.91 5.13
N GLU A 196 -3.67 11.90 5.81
CA GLU A 196 -3.88 12.62 7.07
C GLU A 196 -3.01 12.07 8.20
N LEU A 197 -2.80 10.75 8.24
CA LEU A 197 -1.84 10.14 9.16
C LEU A 197 -0.41 10.56 8.85
N ALA A 198 -0.02 10.68 7.58
CA ALA A 198 1.30 11.20 7.20
C ALA A 198 1.50 12.64 7.68
N LEU A 199 0.47 13.49 7.58
CA LEU A 199 0.50 14.85 8.13
C LEU A 199 0.59 14.84 9.66
N PHE A 200 -0.19 14.00 10.31
CA PHE A 200 -0.12 13.86 11.77
C PHE A 200 1.30 13.48 12.22
N ILE A 201 1.91 12.47 11.60
CA ILE A 201 3.28 12.04 11.91
C ILE A 201 4.29 13.16 11.56
N GLY A 202 4.08 13.87 10.46
CA GLY A 202 4.91 15.01 10.06
C GLY A 202 4.91 16.13 11.10
N GLY A 203 3.74 16.43 11.67
CA GLY A 203 3.59 17.36 12.79
C GLY A 203 4.34 16.90 14.04
N LEU A 204 4.25 15.61 14.39
CA LEU A 204 5.01 15.03 15.52
C LEU A 204 6.52 15.11 15.32
N LEU A 205 6.99 14.93 14.08
CA LEU A 205 8.42 15.05 13.72
C LEU A 205 8.89 16.50 13.53
N ARG A 206 8.04 17.50 13.84
CA ARG A 206 8.33 18.94 13.67
C ARG A 206 8.73 19.30 12.24
N ILE A 207 8.15 18.60 11.26
CA ILE A 207 8.35 18.87 9.83
C ILE A 207 7.45 20.04 9.38
N HIS A 208 6.27 20.15 9.97
CA HIS A 208 5.33 21.23 9.76
C HIS A 208 4.53 21.48 11.05
N GLU A 209 3.63 22.46 11.01
CA GLU A 209 2.78 22.81 12.16
C GLU A 209 2.04 21.58 12.72
N PRO A 210 1.89 21.47 14.05
CA PRO A 210 1.21 20.34 14.67
C PRO A 210 -0.17 20.14 14.07
N PHE A 211 -0.38 18.96 13.49
CA PHE A 211 -1.69 18.55 13.00
C PHE A 211 -2.39 17.78 14.11
N ALA A 212 -3.65 18.10 14.41
CA ALA A 212 -4.38 17.45 15.49
C ALA A 212 -4.73 16.01 15.11
N PHE A 213 -4.43 15.06 16.00
CA PHE A 213 -4.89 13.69 15.80
C PHE A 213 -6.41 13.63 15.87
N ARG A 214 -7.02 12.99 14.88
CA ARG A 214 -8.45 12.70 14.86
C ARG A 214 -8.69 11.27 15.31
N PRO A 215 -9.37 11.03 16.45
CA PRO A 215 -9.56 9.68 17.00
C PRO A 215 -10.33 8.76 16.05
N GLU A 216 -11.10 9.31 15.12
CA GLU A 216 -11.80 8.57 14.06
C GLU A 216 -10.85 7.71 13.22
N TYR A 217 -9.61 8.14 13.00
CA TYR A 217 -8.61 7.37 12.25
C TYR A 217 -8.20 6.09 12.97
N ALA A 218 -8.09 6.11 14.31
CA ALA A 218 -7.82 4.90 15.08
C ALA A 218 -8.96 3.89 14.96
N ILE A 219 -10.21 4.38 14.94
CA ILE A 219 -11.40 3.54 14.78
C ILE A 219 -11.39 2.86 13.40
N VAL A 220 -11.09 3.61 12.32
CA VAL A 220 -11.00 3.04 10.97
C VAL A 220 -9.91 1.97 10.87
N LEU A 221 -8.73 2.22 11.46
CA LEU A 221 -7.67 1.20 11.51
C LEU A 221 -8.10 -0.05 12.29
N GLY A 222 -8.87 0.12 13.37
CA GLY A 222 -9.49 -0.99 14.11
C GLY A 222 -10.46 -1.79 13.23
N ILE A 223 -11.30 -1.11 12.44
CA ILE A 223 -12.21 -1.75 11.47
C ILE A 223 -11.43 -2.53 10.41
N TYR A 224 -10.35 -1.94 9.87
CA TYR A 224 -9.46 -2.63 8.92
C TYR A 224 -8.87 -3.92 9.50
N LEU A 225 -8.41 -3.89 10.76
CA LEU A 225 -7.94 -5.08 11.47
C LEU A 225 -9.03 -6.14 11.63
N LEU A 226 -10.23 -5.74 12.04
CA LEU A 226 -11.36 -6.67 12.23
C LEU A 226 -11.72 -7.36 10.93
N ILE A 227 -11.91 -6.59 9.85
CA ILE A 227 -12.23 -7.13 8.52
C ILE A 227 -11.10 -8.04 8.03
N GLY A 228 -9.84 -7.62 8.21
CA GLY A 228 -8.68 -8.43 7.83
C GLY A 228 -8.60 -9.76 8.59
N PHE A 229 -8.88 -9.75 9.89
CA PHE A 229 -8.89 -10.96 10.72
C PHE A 229 -9.99 -11.95 10.29
N PHE A 230 -11.21 -11.46 10.05
CA PHE A 230 -12.29 -12.31 9.54
C PHE A 230 -12.00 -12.84 8.14
N SER A 231 -11.40 -12.00 7.28
CA SER A 231 -11.00 -12.38 5.92
C SER A 231 -9.92 -13.46 5.92
N LEU A 232 -8.94 -13.36 6.83
CA LEU A 232 -7.91 -14.38 7.01
C LEU A 232 -8.53 -15.71 7.47
N LYS A 233 -9.45 -15.67 8.44
CA LYS A 233 -10.18 -16.87 8.91
C LYS A 233 -11.01 -17.52 7.80
N LYS A 234 -11.67 -16.72 6.96
CA LYS A 234 -12.54 -17.20 5.87
C LYS A 234 -11.83 -17.40 4.53
N LEU A 235 -10.50 -17.19 4.47
CA LEU A 235 -9.73 -17.28 3.21
C LEU A 235 -10.09 -18.52 2.39
N ASN A 236 -10.73 -18.30 1.23
CA ASN A 236 -11.15 -19.38 0.34
C ASN A 236 -9.94 -19.93 -0.42
N LEU A 237 -9.73 -21.24 -0.31
CA LEU A 237 -8.61 -21.94 -0.93
C LEU A 237 -8.95 -22.56 -2.28
N LEU A 238 -10.24 -22.66 -2.62
CA LEU A 238 -10.70 -23.31 -3.84
C LEU A 238 -10.65 -22.35 -5.02
N SER A 239 -10.23 -22.86 -6.18
CA SER A 239 -10.29 -22.11 -7.43
C SER A 239 -11.74 -21.86 -7.83
N VAL A 240 -12.01 -20.65 -8.32
CA VAL A 240 -13.33 -20.26 -8.85
C VAL A 240 -13.58 -20.90 -10.22
N VAL A 241 -12.53 -21.28 -10.95
CA VAL A 241 -12.62 -21.87 -12.31
C VAL A 241 -12.94 -23.37 -12.26
N GLN A 242 -12.83 -24.01 -11.09
CA GLN A 242 -13.15 -25.43 -10.88
C GLN A 242 -14.54 -25.67 -10.27
N ARG A 243 -15.40 -24.64 -10.25
CA ARG A 243 -16.83 -24.76 -9.93
C ARG A 243 -17.65 -24.66 -11.20
#